data_AF-A0A2A5SZ27-F1
#
_entry.id   AF-A0A2A5SZ27-F1
#
_cell.length_a   1.000
_cell.length_b   1.000
_cell.length_c   1.000
_cell.angle_alpha   90.00
_cell.angle_beta   90.00
_cell.angle_gamma   90.00
#
_symmetry.space_group_name_H-M   'P 1'
#
loop_
_entity.id
_entity.type
_entity.pdbx_description
1 polymer ?
#
loop_
_entity_poly.entity_id
_entity_poly.type
_entity_poly.pdbx_seq_one_letter_code
_entity_poly.pdbx_strand_id
1 'polypeptide(L)'
;MKGNARKVRRLYNEKVLAGFAGSTADAFTLFELFERKLEMHQGHLTKAAVELAKDWRTNRALRRLEALLAIADETASFIITGNGDVVQPENDLIAIGSGGSFAQAAATALLENTELDACEIAEKSLTIAGDICVFTNQHHTIEELDY
;
A
#
# COMPACT_ATOMS: atom_id res chain seq x y z
N MET A 1 -14.56 10.91 -13.80
CA MET A 1 -14.09 10.16 -12.60
C MET A 1 -12.89 10.91 -12.05
N LYS A 2 -12.84 11.26 -10.74
CA LYS A 2 -11.86 12.20 -10.18
C LYS A 2 -10.41 11.72 -10.42
N GLY A 3 -9.70 12.33 -11.36
CA GLY A 3 -8.36 11.91 -11.79
C GLY A 3 -7.22 12.23 -10.81
N ASN A 4 -7.49 12.95 -9.71
CA ASN A 4 -6.45 13.48 -8.81
C ASN A 4 -6.49 12.87 -7.40
N ALA A 5 -6.96 11.63 -7.25
CA ALA A 5 -6.97 10.98 -5.95
C ALA A 5 -5.56 10.52 -5.57
N ARG A 6 -4.92 11.19 -4.60
CA ARG A 6 -3.68 10.70 -3.98
C ARG A 6 -4.01 9.64 -2.95
N LYS A 7 -3.63 8.39 -3.24
CA LYS A 7 -3.92 7.19 -2.42
C LYS A 7 -2.68 6.62 -1.73
N VAL A 8 -1.53 7.27 -1.91
CA VAL A 8 -0.27 6.96 -1.25
C VAL A 8 0.06 8.13 -0.33
N ARG A 9 0.56 7.84 0.86
CA ARG A 9 0.90 8.83 1.88
C ARG A 9 2.14 8.40 2.64
N ARG A 10 2.97 9.39 2.98
CA ARG A 10 4.07 9.23 3.93
C ARG A 10 3.58 9.37 5.37
N LEU A 11 4.02 8.47 6.23
CA LEU A 11 3.68 8.34 7.64
C LEU A 11 4.97 8.28 8.48
N TYR A 12 4.84 8.48 9.78
CA TYR A 12 5.90 8.37 10.78
C TYR A 12 7.20 9.09 10.38
N ASN A 13 7.16 10.43 10.43
CA ASN A 13 8.28 11.31 10.04
C ASN A 13 8.83 10.99 8.64
N GLU A 14 7.92 10.69 7.71
CA GLU A 14 8.23 10.37 6.30
C GLU A 14 9.03 9.09 6.07
N LYS A 15 9.16 8.22 7.09
CA LYS A 15 9.92 6.96 7.01
C LYS A 15 9.10 5.75 6.60
N VAL A 16 7.78 5.88 6.53
CA VAL A 16 6.87 4.79 6.17
C VAL A 16 5.98 5.24 5.03
N LEU A 17 5.90 4.43 3.98
CA LEU A 17 4.89 4.59 2.93
C LEU A 17 3.65 3.79 3.30
N ALA A 18 2.49 4.38 3.08
CA ALA A 18 1.21 3.71 3.20
C ALA A 18 0.34 3.99 1.97
N GLY A 19 -0.18 2.93 1.38
CA GLY A 19 -1.07 2.94 0.23
C GLY A 19 -2.39 2.24 0.56
N PHE A 20 -3.49 2.68 -0.04
CA PHE A 20 -4.81 2.13 0.27
C PHE A 20 -5.69 1.93 -0.97
N ALA A 21 -6.41 0.81 -0.99
CA ALA A 21 -7.41 0.50 -2.00
C ALA A 21 -8.81 0.41 -1.38
N GLY A 22 -9.63 1.45 -1.58
CA GLY A 22 -11.00 1.55 -1.08
C GLY A 22 -11.54 2.98 -1.16
N SER A 23 -12.49 3.32 -0.28
CA SER A 23 -13.03 4.69 -0.19
C SER A 23 -12.03 5.66 0.47
N THR A 24 -12.02 6.92 0.03
CA THR A 24 -11.10 7.92 0.60
C THR A 24 -11.32 8.16 2.09
N ALA A 25 -12.55 8.04 2.59
CA ALA A 25 -12.85 8.22 4.02
C ALA A 25 -12.24 7.10 4.89
N ASP A 26 -12.30 5.86 4.39
CA ASP A 26 -11.72 4.70 5.05
C ASP A 26 -10.19 4.81 5.07
N ALA A 27 -9.59 5.30 3.96
CA ALA A 27 -8.16 5.54 3.85
C ALA A 27 -7.64 6.48 4.94
N PHE A 28 -8.28 7.65 5.11
CA PHE A 28 -7.89 8.62 6.12
C PHE A 28 -7.95 8.04 7.53
N THR A 29 -9.04 7.30 7.83
CA THR A 29 -9.22 6.65 9.13
C THR A 29 -8.10 5.66 9.42
N LEU A 30 -7.75 4.82 8.43
CA LEU A 30 -6.71 3.81 8.60
C LEU A 30 -5.31 4.40 8.69
N PHE A 31 -5.01 5.46 7.93
CA PHE A 31 -3.74 6.18 8.05
C PHE A 31 -3.58 6.81 9.43
N GLU A 32 -4.61 7.47 9.96
CA GLU A 32 -4.55 8.07 11.32
C GLU A 32 -4.40 7.01 12.41
N LEU A 33 -5.10 5.88 12.30
CA LEU A 33 -4.96 4.77 13.24
C LEU A 33 -3.56 4.15 13.17
N PHE A 34 -3.02 3.98 11.96
CA PHE A 34 -1.71 3.38 11.76
C PHE A 34 -0.58 4.30 12.22
N GLU A 35 -0.67 5.62 11.97
CA GLU A 35 0.28 6.62 12.49
C GLU A 35 0.40 6.51 14.02
N ARG A 36 -0.73 6.43 14.73
CA ARG A 36 -0.75 6.24 16.18
C ARG A 36 -0.09 4.93 16.61
N LYS A 37 -0.27 3.85 15.85
CA LYS A 37 0.37 2.55 16.13
C LYS A 37 1.89 2.63 15.93
N LEU A 38 2.35 3.34 14.91
CA LEU A 38 3.76 3.61 14.68
C LEU A 38 4.37 4.43 15.83
N GLU A 39 3.71 5.51 16.26
CA GLU A 39 4.16 6.32 17.40
C GLU A 39 4.28 5.49 18.69
N MET A 40 3.24 4.70 19.02
CA MET A 40 3.23 3.85 20.23
C MET A 40 4.30 2.76 20.21
N HIS A 41 4.75 2.34 19.03
CA HIS A 41 5.76 1.31 18.85
C HIS A 41 7.08 1.85 18.30
N GLN A 42 7.33 3.15 18.43
CA GLN A 42 8.59 3.80 18.06
C GLN A 42 9.04 3.48 16.62
N GLY A 43 8.08 3.40 15.70
CA GLY A 43 8.32 3.12 14.29
C GLY A 43 8.50 1.65 13.93
N HIS A 44 8.33 0.72 14.87
CA HIS A 44 8.47 -0.71 14.55
C HIS A 44 7.32 -1.20 13.67
N LEU A 45 7.55 -1.24 12.34
CA LEU A 45 6.51 -1.46 11.33
C LEU A 45 5.71 -2.75 11.56
N THR A 46 6.38 -3.90 11.70
CA THR A 46 5.71 -5.19 11.92
C THR A 46 4.82 -5.19 13.15
N LYS A 47 5.29 -4.60 14.26
CA LYS A 47 4.53 -4.54 15.51
C LYS A 47 3.31 -3.62 15.36
N ALA A 48 3.49 -2.45 14.76
CA ALA A 48 2.38 -1.54 14.46
C ALA A 48 1.35 -2.19 13.53
N ALA A 49 1.79 -2.95 12.53
CA ALA A 49 0.93 -3.65 11.58
C ALA A 49 0.05 -4.69 12.26
N VAL A 50 0.65 -5.54 13.10
CA VAL A 50 -0.07 -6.57 13.88
C VAL A 50 -1.07 -5.94 14.84
N GLU A 51 -0.70 -4.85 15.51
CA GLU A 51 -1.60 -4.17 16.44
C GLU A 51 -2.75 -3.43 15.73
N LEU A 52 -2.52 -2.87 14.53
CA LEU A 52 -3.60 -2.34 13.70
C LEU A 52 -4.55 -3.46 13.27
N ALA A 53 -4.01 -4.59 12.80
CA ALA A 53 -4.80 -5.73 12.32
C ALA A 53 -5.72 -6.29 13.43
N LYS A 54 -5.22 -6.37 14.67
CA LYS A 54 -6.04 -6.74 15.85
C LYS A 54 -7.18 -5.76 16.08
N ASP A 55 -6.91 -4.45 16.06
CA ASP A 55 -7.94 -3.43 16.25
C ASP A 55 -8.98 -3.46 15.12
N TRP A 56 -8.53 -3.61 13.88
CA TRP A 56 -9.38 -3.67 12.70
C TRP A 56 -10.35 -4.85 12.77
N ARG A 57 -9.85 -6.03 13.14
CA ARG A 57 -10.67 -7.25 13.32
C ARG A 57 -11.64 -7.13 14.48
N THR A 58 -11.26 -6.50 15.58
CA THR A 58 -12.08 -6.49 16.81
C THR A 58 -13.13 -5.37 16.80
N ASN A 59 -12.82 -4.21 16.21
CA ASN A 59 -13.71 -3.07 16.18
C ASN A 59 -14.83 -3.24 15.14
N ARG A 60 -16.09 -3.21 15.60
CA ARG A 60 -17.28 -3.36 14.74
C ARG A 60 -17.37 -2.32 13.63
N ALA A 61 -16.89 -1.10 13.85
CA ALA A 61 -16.89 -0.05 12.84
C ALA A 61 -15.86 -0.33 11.74
N LEU A 62 -14.63 -0.72 12.14
CA LEU A 62 -13.52 -0.96 11.21
C LEU A 62 -13.73 -2.22 10.35
N ARG A 63 -14.38 -3.26 10.89
CA ARG A 63 -14.69 -4.49 10.11
C ARG A 63 -15.56 -4.26 8.87
N ARG A 64 -16.22 -3.10 8.75
CA ARG A 64 -17.05 -2.76 7.58
C ARG A 64 -16.25 -2.14 6.44
N LEU A 65 -14.99 -1.79 6.68
CA LEU A 65 -14.11 -1.26 5.64
C LEU A 65 -13.74 -2.41 4.69
N GLU A 66 -14.11 -2.30 3.42
CA GLU A 66 -13.87 -3.33 2.40
C GLU A 66 -12.48 -3.23 1.77
N ALA A 67 -11.50 -2.77 2.54
CA ALA A 67 -10.34 -2.15 1.96
C ALA A 67 -9.03 -2.77 2.42
N LEU A 68 -8.01 -2.60 1.57
CA LEU A 68 -6.67 -3.13 1.76
C LEU A 68 -5.70 -1.98 2.02
N LEU A 69 -4.83 -2.16 3.01
CA LEU A 69 -3.78 -1.22 3.36
C LEU A 69 -2.43 -1.88 3.07
N ALA A 70 -1.66 -1.29 2.16
CA ALA A 70 -0.27 -1.64 1.91
C ALA A 70 0.63 -0.68 2.70
N ILE A 71 1.65 -1.19 3.36
CA ILE A 71 2.60 -0.41 4.15
C ILE A 71 4.03 -0.89 3.87
N ALA A 72 4.99 0.02 3.88
CA ALA A 72 6.40 -0.32 3.69
C ALA A 72 7.33 0.68 4.38
N ASP A 73 8.45 0.20 4.89
CA ASP A 73 9.60 0.99 5.33
C ASP A 73 10.90 0.44 4.69
N GLU A 74 12.06 0.93 5.12
CA GLU A 74 13.38 0.46 4.64
C GLU A 74 13.66 -1.04 4.91
N THR A 75 12.89 -1.67 5.81
CA THR A 75 13.14 -3.03 6.30
C THR A 75 12.15 -4.06 5.79
N ALA A 76 10.88 -3.69 5.57
CA ALA A 76 9.83 -4.64 5.24
C ALA A 76 8.62 -3.99 4.57
N SER A 77 7.83 -4.83 3.88
CA SER A 77 6.56 -4.47 3.26
C SER A 77 5.44 -5.40 3.72
N PHE A 78 4.23 -4.88 3.96
CA PHE A 78 3.08 -5.69 4.40
C PHE A 78 1.77 -5.23 3.77
N ILE A 79 0.86 -6.18 3.58
CA ILE A 79 -0.55 -5.96 3.30
C ILE A 79 -1.34 -6.27 4.57
N ILE A 80 -2.21 -5.35 4.98
CA ILE A 80 -3.15 -5.49 6.09
C ILE A 80 -4.58 -5.49 5.55
N THR A 81 -5.37 -6.47 6.00
CA THR A 81 -6.78 -6.64 5.60
C THR A 81 -7.74 -6.38 6.77
N GLY A 82 -9.01 -6.06 6.46
CA GLY A 82 -10.06 -5.91 7.47
C GLY A 82 -10.40 -7.16 8.27
N ASN A 83 -9.95 -8.34 7.83
CA ASN A 83 -10.06 -9.59 8.57
C ASN A 83 -9.00 -9.73 9.67
N GLY A 84 -8.02 -8.81 9.71
CA GLY A 84 -6.91 -8.82 10.65
C GLY A 84 -5.72 -9.67 10.18
N ASP A 85 -5.61 -9.90 8.87
CA ASP A 85 -4.45 -10.57 8.30
C ASP A 85 -3.32 -9.56 8.07
N VAL A 86 -2.08 -9.97 8.35
CA VAL A 86 -0.85 -9.23 8.02
C VAL A 86 -0.01 -10.15 7.16
N VAL A 87 0.19 -9.78 5.90
CA VAL A 87 0.83 -10.64 4.90
C VAL A 87 2.03 -9.90 4.32
N GLN A 88 3.21 -10.50 4.41
CA GLN A 88 4.38 -10.05 3.66
C GLN A 88 4.37 -10.76 2.30
N PRO A 89 4.42 -10.01 1.17
CA PRO A 89 4.49 -10.62 -0.15
C PRO A 89 5.85 -11.27 -0.41
N GLU A 90 5.91 -12.14 -1.40
CA GLU A 90 7.18 -12.59 -1.97
C GLU A 90 7.86 -11.45 -2.73
N ASN A 91 9.20 -11.40 -2.68
CA ASN A 91 10.03 -10.38 -3.33
C ASN A 91 9.73 -8.92 -2.92
N ASP A 92 9.06 -8.71 -1.77
CA ASP A 92 8.67 -7.39 -1.25
C ASP A 92 7.87 -6.52 -2.25
N LEU A 93 7.16 -7.17 -3.18
CA LEU A 93 6.37 -6.52 -4.23
C LEU A 93 4.88 -6.57 -3.90
N ILE A 94 4.26 -5.40 -3.73
CA ILE A 94 2.85 -5.25 -3.39
C ILE A 94 2.10 -4.53 -4.51
N ALA A 95 0.97 -5.10 -4.93
CA ALA A 95 -0.02 -4.38 -5.72
C ALA A 95 -1.43 -4.62 -5.16
N ILE A 96 -2.21 -3.55 -5.02
CA ILE A 96 -3.59 -3.59 -4.52
C ILE A 96 -4.53 -2.76 -5.41
N GLY A 97 -5.84 -3.07 -5.34
CA GLY A 97 -6.88 -2.37 -6.10
C GLY A 97 -7.20 -3.01 -7.46
N SER A 98 -8.07 -2.37 -8.23
CA SER A 98 -8.66 -2.94 -9.45
C SER A 98 -7.65 -3.31 -10.55
N GLY A 99 -6.56 -2.53 -10.67
CA GLY A 99 -5.45 -2.81 -11.58
C GLY A 99 -4.33 -3.64 -10.97
N GLY A 100 -4.45 -4.04 -9.70
CA GLY A 100 -3.36 -4.60 -8.91
C GLY A 100 -2.71 -5.82 -9.55
N SER A 101 -3.50 -6.78 -10.04
CA SER A 101 -2.95 -7.99 -10.66
C SER A 101 -2.18 -7.73 -11.96
N PHE A 102 -2.59 -6.72 -12.75
CA PHE A 102 -1.86 -6.34 -13.96
C PHE A 102 -0.54 -5.65 -13.62
N ALA A 103 -0.57 -4.73 -12.65
CA ALA A 103 0.63 -4.06 -12.15
C ALA A 103 1.59 -5.07 -11.54
N GLN A 104 1.11 -6.02 -10.74
CA GLN A 104 1.92 -7.05 -10.13
C GLN A 104 2.59 -7.93 -11.18
N ALA A 105 1.84 -8.44 -12.16
CA ALA A 105 2.42 -9.26 -13.23
C ALA A 105 3.51 -8.50 -14.02
N ALA A 106 3.26 -7.23 -14.33
CA ALA A 106 4.23 -6.38 -15.02
C ALA A 106 5.48 -6.12 -14.16
N ALA A 107 5.29 -5.76 -12.88
CA ALA A 107 6.38 -5.46 -11.97
C ALA A 107 7.25 -6.70 -11.70
N THR A 108 6.64 -7.88 -11.51
CA THR A 108 7.38 -9.14 -11.36
C THR A 108 8.24 -9.43 -12.60
N ALA A 109 7.68 -9.29 -13.81
CA ALA A 109 8.44 -9.51 -15.04
C ALA A 109 9.61 -8.53 -15.18
N LEU A 110 9.42 -7.26 -14.83
CA LEU A 110 10.47 -6.25 -14.86
C LEU A 110 11.56 -6.52 -13.82
N LEU A 111 11.17 -6.84 -12.58
CA LEU A 111 12.09 -7.13 -11.47
C LEU A 111 13.00 -8.32 -11.79
N GLU A 112 12.47 -9.36 -12.42
CA GLU A 112 13.23 -10.59 -12.71
C GLU A 112 14.10 -10.50 -13.97
N ASN A 113 13.83 -9.57 -14.89
CA ASN A 113 14.41 -9.58 -16.23
C ASN A 113 15.08 -8.25 -16.65
N THR A 114 15.20 -7.28 -15.74
CA THR A 114 15.79 -5.97 -16.02
C THR A 114 16.68 -5.48 -14.89
N GLU A 115 17.43 -4.40 -15.13
CA GLU A 115 18.24 -3.70 -14.12
C GLU A 115 17.58 -2.37 -13.69
N LEU A 116 16.27 -2.25 -13.86
CA LEU A 116 15.52 -1.05 -13.50
C LEU A 116 15.47 -0.88 -11.99
N ASP A 117 15.45 0.37 -11.53
CA ASP A 117 15.26 0.68 -10.12
C ASP A 117 13.78 0.52 -9.67
N ALA A 118 13.55 0.61 -8.36
CA ALA A 118 12.21 0.42 -7.78
C ALA A 118 11.19 1.45 -8.29
N CYS A 119 11.62 2.70 -8.51
CA CYS A 119 10.78 3.78 -8.99
C CYS A 119 10.36 3.53 -10.44
N GLU A 120 11.31 3.16 -11.30
CA GLU A 120 11.08 2.79 -12.70
C GLU A 120 10.17 1.57 -12.84
N ILE A 121 10.36 0.54 -12.01
CA ILE A 121 9.50 -0.65 -12.00
C ILE A 121 8.07 -0.26 -11.59
N ALA A 122 7.89 0.54 -10.54
CA ALA A 122 6.59 1.02 -10.09
C ALA A 122 5.88 1.86 -11.16
N GLU A 123 6.58 2.79 -11.82
CA GLU A 123 6.02 3.63 -12.88
C GLU A 123 5.58 2.81 -14.09
N LYS A 124 6.45 1.94 -14.62
CA LYS A 124 6.15 1.13 -15.81
C LYS A 124 5.03 0.14 -15.55
N SER A 125 5.02 -0.50 -14.38
CA SER A 125 3.96 -1.45 -14.02
C SER A 125 2.59 -0.78 -13.88
N LEU A 126 2.53 0.41 -13.28
CA LEU A 126 1.30 1.21 -13.21
C LEU A 126 0.84 1.67 -14.59
N THR A 127 1.76 2.06 -15.48
CA THR A 127 1.47 2.44 -16.87
C THR A 127 0.81 1.29 -17.62
N ILE A 128 1.41 0.09 -17.56
CA ILE A 128 0.87 -1.13 -18.19
C ILE A 128 -0.52 -1.47 -17.62
N ALA A 129 -0.69 -1.35 -16.30
CA ALA A 129 -1.98 -1.58 -15.68
C ALA A 129 -3.04 -0.56 -16.12
N GLY A 130 -2.65 0.70 -16.37
CA GLY A 130 -3.51 1.76 -16.90
C GLY A 130 -3.93 1.54 -18.36
N ASP A 131 -3.11 0.87 -19.16
CA ASP A 131 -3.43 0.53 -20.55
C ASP A 131 -4.42 -0.65 -20.67
N ILE A 132 -4.44 -1.53 -19.65
CA ILE A 132 -5.23 -2.77 -19.68
C ILE A 132 -6.51 -2.65 -18.84
N CYS A 133 -6.42 -2.11 -17.62
CA CYS A 133 -7.53 -2.10 -16.69
C CYS A 133 -8.41 -0.86 -16.88
N VAL A 134 -9.67 -1.06 -17.25
CA VAL A 134 -10.67 0.02 -17.43
C VAL A 134 -10.94 0.88 -16.17
N PHE A 135 -10.48 0.43 -15.00
CA PHE A 135 -10.60 1.15 -13.72
C PHE A 135 -9.31 1.83 -13.25
N THR A 136 -8.21 1.67 -13.99
CA THR A 136 -6.92 2.31 -13.74
C THR A 136 -6.67 3.35 -14.82
N ASN A 137 -6.11 4.50 -14.46
CA ASN A 137 -5.82 5.56 -15.42
C ASN A 137 -4.30 5.83 -15.46
N GLN A 138 -3.89 6.69 -16.39
CA GLN A 138 -2.49 7.08 -16.60
C GLN A 138 -2.00 8.21 -15.66
N HIS A 139 -2.77 8.55 -14.62
CA HIS A 139 -2.37 9.59 -13.66
C HIS A 139 -1.80 8.93 -12.42
N HIS A 140 -0.47 8.86 -12.36
CA HIS A 140 0.25 8.21 -11.28
C HIS A 140 0.76 9.23 -10.25
N THR A 141 0.80 8.83 -8.99
CA THR A 141 1.52 9.53 -7.91
C THR A 141 2.47 8.51 -7.33
N ILE A 142 3.76 8.79 -7.43
CA ILE A 142 4.84 7.89 -6.99
C ILE A 142 5.51 8.55 -5.78
N GLU A 143 5.73 7.76 -4.75
CA GLU A 143 6.41 8.16 -3.51
C GLU A 143 7.53 7.16 -3.26
N GLU A 144 8.68 7.65 -2.81
CA GLU A 144 9.92 6.88 -2.64
C GLU A 144 10.60 7.25 -1.33
N LEU A 145 11.13 6.27 -0.60
CA LEU A 145 11.89 6.52 0.62
C LEU A 145 13.37 6.69 0.27
N ASP A 146 13.97 7.81 0.70
CA ASP A 146 15.41 8.03 0.60
C ASP A 146 16.07 7.51 1.87
N TYR A 147 16.99 6.54 1.74
CA TYR A 147 17.78 5.98 2.85
C TYR A 147 19.24 5.72 2.44
#